data_AF-A0A4Z0YW56-F1
#
_entry.id   AF-A0A4Z0YW56-F1
#
_cell.length_a   1.000
_cell.length_b   1.000
_cell.length_c   1.000
_cell.angle_alpha   90.00
_cell.angle_beta   90.00
_cell.angle_gamma   90.00
#
_symmetry.space_group_name_H-M   'P 1'
#
loop_
_entity.id
_entity.type
_entity.pdbx_description
1 polymer ?
#
loop_
_entity_poly.entity_id
_entity_poly.type
_entity_poly.pdbx_seq_one_letter_code
_entity_poly.pdbx_strand_id
1 'polypeptide(L)'
;MNTLAPWTKYSRKTLEKAVKEVINRRAQVRIEDDIEPLFQTEIDTCRGVVLAIRMRDAQAVTNRFLFRSYTPYSEKKRRNAQSNVTPGLKNPHEGIRISLLKVALAGTAAPFYFGHYHTVLSIGQEQAARRVPTNIMNGTGISRAKTDRRKGKSHVPEGKSRYEFQDAGFSSANNPCNELYREIQSHHGDNMPVLVSIGTARPKEDFVGESPRTNIMRGLHQLGNPDEVHENLDIEKDDGKYSYHRLNHEKGIKIEMDEWKPKKDGSATITKMRTEFDNWLKEAEVQGKFIECAEHLVRLRRVRMTTPRWERFALGQYFVCQVQNCPKDRDNQWLDRVDFENHLKREHGVEDYSDNLERALDTCRRIFNYRSRPESS
;
A
#
# COMPACT_ATOMS: atom_id res chain seq x y z
N MET A 1 -6.24 -31.91 25.01
CA MET A 1 -5.62 -31.59 23.72
C MET A 1 -4.55 -30.55 23.96
N ASN A 2 -3.27 -30.93 23.91
CA ASN A 2 -2.16 -29.99 24.01
C ASN A 2 -2.18 -29.12 22.75
N THR A 3 -2.59 -27.86 22.88
CA THR A 3 -2.37 -26.83 21.87
C THR A 3 -0.86 -26.65 21.75
N LEU A 4 -0.25 -27.36 20.80
CA LEU A 4 1.13 -27.14 20.38
C LEU A 4 1.25 -25.63 20.12
N ALA A 5 2.03 -24.94 20.95
CA ALA A 5 2.29 -23.53 20.75
C ALA A 5 2.84 -23.37 19.32
N PRO A 6 2.28 -22.46 18.51
CA PRO A 6 2.70 -22.33 17.12
C PRO A 6 4.18 -21.97 17.08
N TRP A 7 5.00 -22.93 16.66
CA TRP A 7 6.43 -22.77 16.52
C TRP A 7 6.68 -21.78 15.37
N THR A 8 7.24 -20.62 15.69
CA THR A 8 7.64 -19.60 14.70
C THR A 8 9.15 -19.65 14.53
N LYS A 9 9.63 -19.60 13.27
CA LYS A 9 11.07 -19.67 12.98
C LYS A 9 11.83 -18.43 13.47
N TYR A 10 11.18 -17.26 13.44
CA TYR A 10 11.79 -15.97 13.75
C TYR A 10 10.98 -15.17 14.76
N SER A 11 11.69 -14.39 15.58
CA SER A 11 11.07 -13.49 16.55
C SER A 11 10.39 -12.31 15.86
N ARG A 12 9.06 -12.19 16.05
CA ARG A 12 8.28 -11.02 15.62
C ARG A 12 8.82 -9.71 16.19
N LYS A 13 9.34 -9.71 17.42
CA LYS A 13 9.90 -8.50 18.06
C LYS A 13 11.10 -7.97 17.26
N THR A 14 11.91 -8.87 16.68
CA THR A 14 13.04 -8.48 15.85
C THR A 14 12.58 -7.86 14.53
N LEU A 15 11.58 -8.45 13.87
CA LEU A 15 10.96 -7.89 12.66
C LEU A 15 10.35 -6.51 12.95
N GLU A 16 9.56 -6.38 14.03
CA GLU A 16 8.96 -5.12 14.44
C GLU A 16 10.02 -4.03 14.69
N LYS A 17 11.10 -4.38 15.39
CA LYS A 17 12.21 -3.44 15.61
C LYS A 17 12.85 -2.99 14.29
N ALA A 18 13.10 -3.90 13.36
CA ALA A 18 13.68 -3.58 12.06
C ALA A 18 12.74 -2.68 11.22
N VAL A 19 11.44 -3.00 11.18
CA VAL A 19 10.44 -2.18 10.48
C VAL A 19 10.33 -0.79 11.11
N LYS A 20 10.28 -0.69 12.45
CA LYS A 20 10.30 0.59 13.17
C LYS A 20 11.53 1.42 12.83
N GLU A 21 12.72 0.80 12.78
CA GLU A 21 13.95 1.50 12.40
C GLU A 21 13.87 2.05 10.97
N VAL A 22 13.33 1.29 10.02
CA VAL A 22 13.11 1.78 8.64
C VAL A 22 12.11 2.93 8.63
N ILE A 23 10.98 2.80 9.33
CA ILE A 23 9.96 3.85 9.41
C ILE A 23 10.55 5.12 10.04
N ASN A 24 11.22 5.03 11.19
CA ASN A 24 11.80 6.19 11.86
C ASN A 24 12.84 6.91 11.00
N ARG A 25 13.60 6.17 10.18
CA ARG A 25 14.57 6.76 9.24
C ARG A 25 13.93 7.40 8.02
N ARG A 26 12.79 6.89 7.55
CA ARG A 26 12.25 7.20 6.21
C ARG A 26 10.94 7.96 6.22
N ALA A 27 10.13 7.82 7.26
CA ALA A 27 8.88 8.53 7.39
C ALA A 27 9.14 10.02 7.53
N GLN A 28 8.29 10.83 6.90
CA GLN A 28 8.25 12.25 7.20
C GLN A 28 7.77 12.41 8.64
N VAL A 29 8.70 12.77 9.52
CA VAL A 29 8.33 13.22 10.87
C VAL A 29 7.65 14.56 10.68
N ARG A 30 6.33 14.59 10.82
CA ARG A 30 5.62 15.83 11.12
C ARG A 30 6.08 16.20 12.54
N ILE A 31 6.73 17.36 12.66
CA ILE A 31 7.46 17.79 13.87
C ILE A 31 6.54 17.87 15.11
N GLU A 32 5.23 17.88 14.90
CA GLU A 32 4.26 18.30 15.91
C GLU A 32 3.56 17.15 16.64
N ASP A 33 3.75 15.91 16.23
CA ASP A 33 3.01 14.79 16.81
C ASP A 33 3.94 13.61 17.12
N ASP A 34 4.07 13.22 18.39
CA ASP A 34 4.65 11.95 18.88
C ASP A 34 3.84 10.70 18.40
N ILE A 35 3.14 10.83 17.29
CA ILE A 35 2.21 9.85 16.75
C ILE A 35 2.94 9.01 15.70
N GLU A 36 2.79 7.69 15.81
CA GLU A 36 3.30 6.73 14.84
C GLU A 36 2.84 7.08 13.41
N PRO A 37 3.75 7.16 12.42
CA PRO A 37 3.40 7.56 11.05
C PRO A 37 2.26 6.72 10.47
N LEU A 38 1.29 7.38 9.85
CA LEU A 38 0.17 6.70 9.20
C LEU A 38 0.58 6.16 7.82
N PHE A 39 0.03 5.01 7.43
CA PHE A 39 -0.02 4.59 6.04
C PHE A 39 -1.05 5.46 5.31
N GLN A 40 -0.63 6.68 4.99
CA GLN A 40 -1.42 7.66 4.29
C GLN A 40 -0.51 8.41 3.31
N THR A 41 -0.96 8.52 2.07
CA THR A 41 -0.29 9.28 1.02
C THR A 41 -0.98 10.63 0.89
N GLU A 42 -0.19 11.64 0.54
CA GLU A 42 -0.71 12.97 0.30
C GLU A 42 -1.62 13.01 -0.93
N ILE A 43 -2.50 14.00 -0.97
CA ILE A 43 -3.41 14.22 -2.10
C ILE A 43 -2.58 14.39 -3.39
N ASP A 44 -3.08 13.77 -4.46
CA ASP A 44 -2.51 13.77 -5.81
C ASP A 44 -1.08 13.21 -5.90
N THR A 45 -0.67 12.38 -4.94
CA THR A 45 0.57 11.58 -5.03
C THR A 45 0.26 10.10 -5.31
N CYS A 46 1.31 9.29 -5.51
CA CYS A 46 1.16 7.85 -5.68
C CYS A 46 0.40 7.22 -4.51
N ARG A 47 -0.62 6.42 -4.84
CA ARG A 47 -1.43 5.69 -3.87
C ARG A 47 -0.80 4.33 -3.59
N GLY A 48 -0.76 3.95 -2.32
CA GLY A 48 -0.30 2.66 -1.84
C GLY A 48 -1.47 1.78 -1.42
N VAL A 49 -1.35 0.48 -1.71
CA VAL A 49 -2.25 -0.56 -1.23
C VAL A 49 -1.39 -1.71 -0.74
N VAL A 50 -1.72 -2.25 0.44
CA VAL A 50 -1.09 -3.45 0.99
C VAL A 50 -2.17 -4.48 1.25
N LEU A 51 -1.90 -5.73 0.90
CA LEU A 51 -2.84 -6.82 1.05
C LEU A 51 -2.42 -7.74 2.20
N ALA A 52 -3.40 -8.14 3.01
CA ALA A 52 -3.25 -9.20 4.00
C ALA A 52 -4.51 -10.08 4.03
N ILE A 53 -4.44 -11.22 4.71
CA ILE A 53 -5.59 -12.07 4.99
C ILE A 53 -6.04 -11.85 6.42
N ARG A 54 -7.31 -11.44 6.60
CA ARG A 54 -7.91 -11.31 7.92
C ARG A 54 -8.44 -12.66 8.39
N MET A 55 -7.95 -13.12 9.54
CA MET A 55 -8.40 -14.33 10.20
C MET A 55 -9.70 -14.07 10.98
N ARG A 56 -10.60 -15.07 11.03
CA ARG A 56 -11.74 -15.10 11.96
C ARG A 56 -11.79 -16.47 12.64
N ASP A 57 -11.91 -16.48 13.96
CA ASP A 57 -12.01 -17.70 14.77
C ASP A 57 -10.90 -18.74 14.47
N ALA A 58 -9.65 -18.26 14.30
CA ALA A 58 -8.48 -19.04 13.91
C ALA A 58 -8.58 -19.79 12.57
N GLN A 59 -9.66 -19.58 11.81
CA GLN A 59 -9.80 -20.05 10.44
C GLN A 59 -9.48 -18.91 9.47
N ALA A 60 -8.71 -19.25 8.43
CA ALA A 60 -8.55 -18.37 7.28
C ALA A 60 -9.86 -18.35 6.52
N VAL A 61 -10.81 -17.52 6.97
CA VAL A 61 -11.85 -17.04 6.06
C VAL A 61 -11.11 -16.23 5.01
N THR A 62 -11.37 -16.45 3.73
CA THR A 62 -10.75 -15.79 2.55
C THR A 62 -11.05 -14.28 2.46
N ASN A 63 -11.10 -13.60 3.60
CA ASN A 63 -11.31 -12.17 3.76
C ASN A 63 -9.98 -11.46 3.51
N ARG A 64 -9.66 -11.33 2.22
CA ARG A 64 -8.67 -10.39 1.70
C ARG A 64 -8.96 -9.00 2.29
N PHE A 65 -7.98 -8.42 2.96
CA PHE A 65 -8.06 -7.12 3.61
C PHE A 65 -7.09 -6.16 2.93
N LEU A 66 -7.63 -5.12 2.30
CA LEU A 66 -6.81 -4.09 1.65
C LEU A 66 -6.59 -2.93 2.60
N PHE A 67 -5.34 -2.72 3.00
CA PHE A 67 -4.87 -1.47 3.59
C PHE A 67 -4.67 -0.46 2.47
N ARG A 68 -5.17 0.76 2.63
CA ARG A 68 -5.10 1.83 1.62
C ARG A 68 -4.45 3.06 2.22
N SER A 69 -3.55 3.66 1.46
CA SER A 69 -2.94 4.94 1.83
C SER A 69 -3.85 6.14 1.53
N TYR A 70 -5.03 5.91 0.96
CA TYR A 70 -5.96 6.93 0.52
C TYR A 70 -7.37 6.58 0.97
N THR A 71 -8.22 7.60 1.06
CA THR A 71 -9.65 7.41 1.32
C THR A 71 -10.36 7.06 0.00
N PRO A 72 -11.06 5.92 -0.07
CA PRO A 72 -11.90 5.55 -1.22
C PRO A 72 -12.87 6.66 -1.63
N TYR A 73 -12.91 6.99 -2.91
CA TYR A 73 -13.70 8.09 -3.45
C TYR A 73 -15.15 7.66 -3.74
N SER A 74 -15.94 7.19 -2.75
CA SER A 74 -17.29 6.70 -3.11
C SER A 74 -18.42 6.72 -2.08
N GLU A 75 -18.41 7.54 -1.02
CA GLU A 75 -19.68 7.71 -0.26
C GLU A 75 -20.71 8.58 -1.01
N LYS A 76 -20.30 9.69 -1.65
CA LYS A 76 -21.25 10.60 -2.31
C LYS A 76 -21.86 10.05 -3.60
N LYS A 77 -21.13 9.25 -4.39
CA LYS A 77 -21.66 8.62 -5.62
C LYS A 77 -22.46 7.33 -5.34
N ARG A 78 -22.15 6.55 -4.30
CA ARG A 78 -22.87 5.30 -3.98
C ARG A 78 -24.33 5.53 -3.57
N ARG A 79 -24.67 6.69 -2.99
CA ARG A 79 -26.08 7.01 -2.69
C ARG A 79 -26.95 7.14 -3.95
N ASN A 80 -26.35 7.48 -5.09
CA ASN A 80 -27.08 7.65 -6.35
C ASN A 80 -26.96 6.43 -7.29
N ALA A 81 -25.97 5.56 -7.10
CA ALA A 81 -25.76 4.35 -7.89
C ALA A 81 -26.35 3.13 -7.17
N GLN A 82 -27.69 3.03 -7.14
CA GLN A 82 -28.41 2.03 -6.36
C GLN A 82 -28.83 0.77 -7.12
N SER A 83 -28.37 0.52 -8.36
CA SER A 83 -29.03 -0.51 -9.19
C SER A 83 -28.18 -1.50 -9.96
N ASN A 84 -26.84 -1.49 -9.97
CA ASN A 84 -26.11 -2.56 -10.67
C ASN A 84 -24.91 -3.06 -9.87
N VAL A 85 -24.77 -4.38 -9.88
CA VAL A 85 -23.83 -5.22 -9.10
C VAL A 85 -22.39 -4.90 -9.45
N THR A 86 -21.86 -3.77 -8.97
CA THR A 86 -20.42 -3.55 -8.99
C THR A 86 -19.79 -4.47 -7.94
N PRO A 87 -18.78 -5.28 -8.27
CA PRO A 87 -18.05 -6.08 -7.28
C PRO A 87 -17.64 -5.16 -6.12
N GLY A 88 -18.18 -5.44 -4.93
CA GLY A 88 -18.07 -4.51 -3.82
C GLY A 88 -16.62 -4.27 -3.42
N LEU A 89 -16.25 -3.00 -3.24
CA LEU A 89 -15.01 -2.60 -2.57
C LEU A 89 -14.86 -3.40 -1.28
N LYS A 90 -13.74 -4.11 -1.12
CA LYS A 90 -13.45 -4.83 0.12
C LYS A 90 -13.07 -3.83 1.20
N ASN A 91 -13.67 -3.99 2.38
CA ASN A 91 -13.33 -3.28 3.61
C ASN A 91 -13.05 -1.76 3.42
N PRO A 92 -13.91 -0.99 2.70
CA PRO A 92 -13.58 0.33 2.16
C PRO A 92 -13.21 1.38 3.24
N HIS A 93 -13.67 1.19 4.47
CA HIS A 93 -13.45 2.12 5.57
C HIS A 93 -12.61 1.53 6.70
N GLU A 94 -12.38 0.22 6.71
CA GLU A 94 -11.58 -0.44 7.76
C GLU A 94 -10.08 -0.37 7.45
N GLY A 95 -9.70 -0.21 6.18
CA GLY A 95 -8.30 -0.26 5.73
C GLY A 95 -7.55 1.07 5.68
N ILE A 96 -8.12 2.17 6.19
CA ILE A 96 -7.56 3.53 6.05
C ILE A 96 -7.05 4.09 7.38
N ARG A 97 -6.12 5.06 7.32
CA ARG A 97 -5.56 5.77 8.49
C ARG A 97 -4.93 4.84 9.54
N ILE A 98 -4.40 3.70 9.11
CA ILE A 98 -3.72 2.73 9.98
C ILE A 98 -2.24 3.10 10.04
N SER A 99 -1.57 2.88 11.17
CA SER A 99 -0.15 3.17 11.26
C SER A 99 0.66 2.30 10.29
N LEU A 100 1.70 2.90 9.70
CA LEU A 100 2.56 2.27 8.71
C LEU A 100 3.20 0.98 9.24
N LEU A 101 3.57 0.96 10.53
CA LEU A 101 4.09 -0.23 11.18
C LEU A 101 3.07 -1.37 11.19
N LYS A 102 1.83 -1.10 11.59
CA LYS A 102 0.78 -2.12 11.63
C LYS A 102 0.50 -2.70 10.25
N VAL A 103 0.47 -1.85 9.22
CA VAL A 103 0.30 -2.29 7.83
C VAL A 103 1.46 -3.18 7.39
N ALA A 104 2.70 -2.75 7.63
CA ALA A 104 3.89 -3.50 7.26
C ALA A 104 3.96 -4.86 7.97
N LEU A 105 3.64 -4.91 9.28
CA LEU A 105 3.60 -6.16 10.04
C LEU A 105 2.47 -7.09 9.60
N ALA A 106 1.29 -6.55 9.28
CA ALA A 106 0.18 -7.34 8.77
C ALA A 106 0.51 -7.97 7.40
N GLY A 107 1.12 -7.21 6.49
CA GLY A 107 1.50 -7.68 5.16
C GLY A 107 2.69 -8.65 5.14
N THR A 108 3.45 -8.76 6.23
CA THR A 108 4.63 -9.65 6.33
C THR A 108 4.46 -10.76 7.37
N ALA A 109 3.24 -10.96 7.89
CA ALA A 109 2.89 -11.94 8.91
C ALA A 109 2.84 -13.37 8.37
N ALA A 110 3.95 -13.85 7.81
CA ALA A 110 4.09 -15.19 7.27
C ALA A 110 3.99 -16.23 8.40
N PRO A 111 2.96 -17.12 8.43
CA PRO A 111 2.62 -17.90 9.63
C PRO A 111 3.75 -18.75 10.20
N PHE A 112 4.51 -19.42 9.33
CA PHE A 112 5.60 -20.31 9.74
C PHE A 112 6.88 -19.57 10.12
N TYR A 113 6.98 -18.30 9.73
CA TYR A 113 8.15 -17.47 9.95
C TYR A 113 7.96 -16.57 11.18
N PHE A 114 6.87 -15.81 11.23
CA PHE A 114 6.61 -14.79 12.26
C PHE A 114 5.29 -14.99 13.01
N GLY A 115 4.48 -15.99 12.64
CA GLY A 115 3.14 -16.22 13.17
C GLY A 115 2.14 -15.15 12.73
N HIS A 116 0.88 -15.30 13.14
CA HIS A 116 -0.17 -14.31 12.80
C HIS A 116 0.03 -13.00 13.56
N TYR A 117 -0.22 -11.89 12.89
CA TYR A 117 -0.14 -10.57 13.48
C TYR A 117 -1.48 -10.15 14.10
N HIS A 118 -1.51 -10.08 15.44
CA HIS A 118 -2.67 -9.57 16.16
C HIS A 118 -2.52 -8.07 16.41
N THR A 119 -3.56 -7.31 16.08
CA THR A 119 -3.59 -5.88 16.35
C THR A 119 -4.99 -5.41 16.69
N VAL A 120 -5.07 -4.22 17.29
CA VAL A 120 -6.33 -3.54 17.56
C VAL A 120 -6.37 -2.32 16.65
N LEU A 121 -7.43 -2.24 15.83
CA LEU A 121 -7.74 -1.07 15.01
C LEU A 121 -8.90 -0.33 15.69
N SER A 122 -8.85 1.00 15.73
CA SER A 122 -9.91 1.76 16.38
C SER A 122 -11.09 1.97 15.43
N ILE A 123 -12.31 1.82 15.94
CA ILE A 123 -13.55 2.22 15.26
C ILE A 123 -13.55 3.76 15.06
N GLY A 124 -12.74 4.52 15.79
CA GLY A 124 -12.47 5.93 15.45
C GLY A 124 -11.84 6.13 14.06
N GLN A 125 -11.02 5.17 13.59
CA GLN A 125 -10.55 5.11 12.20
C GLN A 125 -11.69 4.72 11.24
N GLU A 126 -12.65 3.88 11.66
CA GLU A 126 -13.89 3.58 10.90
C GLU A 126 -14.89 4.77 10.88
N GLN A 127 -14.95 5.59 11.94
CA GLN A 127 -15.87 6.74 12.06
C GLN A 127 -15.29 8.02 11.43
N ALA A 128 -13.97 8.20 11.42
CA ALA A 128 -13.33 9.29 10.68
C ALA A 128 -13.50 9.14 9.16
N ALA A 129 -13.74 7.92 8.67
CA ALA A 129 -14.17 7.66 7.29
C ALA A 129 -15.61 8.15 7.01
N ARG A 130 -16.46 8.23 8.05
CA ARG A 130 -17.88 8.63 7.96
C ARG A 130 -18.11 10.13 8.22
N ARG A 131 -17.13 10.86 8.76
CA ARG A 131 -17.27 12.29 9.06
C ARG A 131 -16.83 13.15 7.87
N VAL A 132 -17.60 13.13 6.80
CA VAL A 132 -17.89 14.36 6.06
C VAL A 132 -19.05 15.02 6.81
N PRO A 133 -18.99 16.31 7.17
CA PRO A 133 -20.07 16.94 7.92
C PRO A 133 -21.32 17.04 7.03
N THR A 134 -22.27 16.13 7.24
CA THR A 134 -23.67 16.45 6.99
C THR A 134 -24.24 16.92 8.31
N ASN A 135 -24.28 18.23 8.49
CA ASN A 135 -25.28 18.83 9.37
C ASN A 135 -26.65 18.32 8.90
N ILE A 136 -27.43 17.76 9.82
CA ILE A 136 -28.85 18.03 10.08
C ILE A 136 -29.38 16.90 11.00
N MET A 137 -29.46 17.25 12.27
CA MET A 137 -30.58 17.09 13.22
C MET A 137 -31.56 15.89 13.19
N ASN A 138 -31.84 15.44 14.42
CA ASN A 138 -33.04 14.76 14.96
C ASN A 138 -33.10 13.23 14.77
N GLY A 139 -33.33 12.39 15.78
CA GLY A 139 -33.65 12.58 17.19
C GLY A 139 -33.90 11.21 17.84
N THR A 140 -33.77 11.17 19.17
CA THR A 140 -34.44 10.28 20.16
C THR A 140 -34.42 8.76 20.00
N GLY A 141 -33.84 8.08 20.99
CA GLY A 141 -34.17 6.67 21.30
C GLY A 141 -33.12 5.93 22.12
N ILE A 142 -33.01 6.21 23.42
CA ILE A 142 -32.17 5.44 24.34
C ILE A 142 -32.95 4.21 24.79
N SER A 143 -32.50 3.00 24.42
CA SER A 143 -32.93 1.75 25.04
C SER A 143 -31.73 1.04 25.66
N ARG A 144 -31.77 0.93 27.00
CA ARG A 144 -30.70 0.45 27.86
C ARG A 144 -30.92 -1.05 28.14
N ALA A 145 -30.28 -1.93 27.38
CA ALA A 145 -30.31 -3.36 27.62
C ALA A 145 -29.25 -3.76 28.67
N LYS A 146 -29.68 -4.48 29.71
CA LYS A 146 -28.81 -5.09 30.73
C LYS A 146 -28.06 -6.27 30.13
N THR A 147 -26.73 -6.25 30.18
CA THR A 147 -25.88 -7.39 29.79
C THR A 147 -25.36 -8.15 31.00
N ASP A 148 -25.59 -9.46 31.00
CA ASP A 148 -25.13 -10.44 31.97
C ASP A 148 -23.60 -10.51 32.09
N ARG A 149 -23.13 -10.60 33.35
CA ARG A 149 -21.73 -10.79 33.73
C ARG A 149 -21.28 -12.23 33.44
N ARG A 150 -20.69 -12.47 32.27
CA ARG A 150 -19.81 -13.64 32.04
C ARG A 150 -18.35 -13.27 32.31
N LYS A 151 -17.70 -14.06 33.18
CA LYS A 151 -16.28 -13.93 33.58
C LYS A 151 -15.33 -14.04 32.37
N GLY A 152 -14.35 -13.13 32.31
CA GLY A 152 -13.02 -13.40 31.73
C GLY A 152 -12.76 -13.06 30.26
N LYS A 153 -13.57 -12.23 29.58
CA LYS A 153 -13.18 -11.71 28.26
C LYS A 153 -12.36 -10.43 28.42
N SER A 154 -11.17 -10.41 27.85
CA SER A 154 -10.28 -9.25 27.85
C SER A 154 -10.98 -8.03 27.25
N HIS A 155 -11.27 -7.04 28.09
CA HIS A 155 -12.03 -5.83 27.76
C HIS A 155 -11.38 -5.09 26.59
N VAL A 156 -12.00 -5.14 25.42
CA VAL A 156 -11.64 -4.25 24.30
C VAL A 156 -12.37 -2.92 24.56
N PRO A 157 -11.67 -1.78 24.61
CA PRO A 157 -12.32 -0.48 24.76
C PRO A 157 -13.44 -0.31 23.73
N GLU A 158 -14.55 0.30 24.15
CA GLU A 158 -15.67 0.64 23.28
C GLU A 158 -15.15 1.41 22.05
N GLY A 159 -15.56 1.01 20.85
CA GLY A 159 -15.02 1.60 19.64
C GLY A 159 -13.65 1.05 19.21
N LYS A 160 -13.28 -0.19 19.53
CA LYS A 160 -12.12 -0.87 18.94
C LYS A 160 -12.46 -2.30 18.52
N SER A 161 -11.87 -2.75 17.42
CA SER A 161 -12.02 -4.11 16.90
C SER A 161 -10.68 -4.82 16.92
N ARG A 162 -10.67 -6.08 17.37
CA ARG A 162 -9.47 -6.93 17.29
C ARG A 162 -9.38 -7.54 15.90
N TYR A 163 -8.20 -7.46 15.32
CA TYR A 163 -7.88 -8.03 14.03
C TYR A 163 -6.70 -8.98 14.19
N GLU A 164 -6.75 -10.06 13.44
CA GLU A 164 -5.66 -11.00 13.28
C GLU A 164 -5.39 -11.12 11.79
N PHE A 165 -4.13 -10.92 11.41
CA PHE A 165 -3.69 -10.87 10.03
C PHE A 165 -2.64 -11.94 9.75
N GLN A 166 -2.69 -12.46 8.54
CA GLN A 166 -1.71 -13.34 7.94
C GLN A 166 -1.23 -12.72 6.63
N ASP A 167 0.03 -12.96 6.30
CA ASP A 167 0.62 -12.57 5.01
C ASP A 167 -0.18 -13.17 3.83
N ALA A 168 -0.53 -12.31 2.87
CA ALA A 168 -1.27 -12.69 1.67
C ALA A 168 -0.49 -13.67 0.78
N GLY A 169 0.84 -13.72 0.91
CA GLY A 169 1.71 -14.66 0.20
C GLY A 169 1.44 -16.14 0.47
N PHE A 170 0.68 -16.44 1.52
CA PHE A 170 0.25 -17.78 1.92
C PHE A 170 -1.22 -18.06 1.53
N SER A 171 -1.75 -17.33 0.54
CA SER A 171 -3.12 -17.46 0.04
C SER A 171 -3.16 -17.27 -1.47
N SER A 172 -4.33 -17.50 -2.09
CA SER A 172 -4.55 -17.28 -3.53
C SER A 172 -4.44 -15.81 -3.95
N ALA A 173 -4.10 -14.93 -3.01
CA ALA A 173 -3.89 -13.51 -3.21
C ALA A 173 -2.41 -13.10 -3.08
N ASN A 174 -1.47 -14.04 -3.20
CA ASN A 174 -0.02 -13.76 -3.15
C ASN A 174 0.40 -12.69 -4.17
N ASN A 175 -0.23 -12.68 -5.34
CA ASN A 175 -0.08 -11.60 -6.31
C ASN A 175 -1.24 -10.59 -6.16
N PRO A 176 -0.98 -9.33 -5.76
CA PRO A 176 -2.02 -8.34 -5.54
C PRO A 176 -2.62 -7.78 -6.84
N CYS A 177 -2.10 -8.10 -8.03
CA CYS A 177 -2.50 -7.47 -9.29
C CYS A 177 -4.01 -7.51 -9.56
N ASN A 178 -4.68 -8.64 -9.36
CA ASN A 178 -6.13 -8.73 -9.57
C ASN A 178 -6.92 -7.88 -8.55
N GLU A 179 -6.48 -7.86 -7.28
CA GLU A 179 -7.10 -7.01 -6.26
C GLU A 179 -6.88 -5.52 -6.56
N LEU A 180 -5.69 -5.16 -7.05
CA LEU A 180 -5.38 -3.79 -7.48
C LEU A 180 -6.19 -3.38 -8.71
N TYR A 181 -6.34 -4.28 -9.70
CA TYR A 181 -7.14 -4.03 -10.88
C TYR A 181 -8.60 -3.74 -10.50
N ARG A 182 -9.21 -4.61 -9.67
CA ARG A 182 -10.57 -4.42 -9.15
C ARG A 182 -10.71 -3.14 -8.35
N GLU A 183 -9.72 -2.82 -7.52
CA GLU A 183 -9.70 -1.57 -6.77
C GLU A 183 -9.71 -0.36 -7.71
N ILE A 184 -8.81 -0.34 -8.70
CA ILE A 184 -8.74 0.74 -9.70
C ILE A 184 -10.05 0.85 -10.48
N GLN A 185 -10.58 -0.28 -10.94
CA GLN A 185 -11.85 -0.35 -11.67
C GLN A 185 -13.01 0.22 -10.87
N SER A 186 -13.06 -0.07 -9.56
CA SER A 186 -14.12 0.44 -8.68
C SER A 186 -14.07 1.97 -8.46
N HIS A 187 -12.90 2.59 -8.61
CA HIS A 187 -12.72 4.04 -8.46
C HIS A 187 -12.84 4.81 -9.77
N HIS A 188 -12.32 4.22 -10.84
CA HIS A 188 -12.03 4.94 -12.09
C HIS A 188 -12.69 4.30 -13.33
N GLY A 189 -13.44 3.21 -13.15
CA GLY A 189 -13.93 2.39 -14.26
C GLY A 189 -12.80 1.68 -14.99
N ASP A 190 -13.04 1.27 -16.24
CA ASP A 190 -12.07 0.56 -17.08
C ASP A 190 -10.99 1.48 -17.66
N ASN A 191 -10.35 2.29 -16.82
CA ASN A 191 -9.37 3.30 -17.22
C ASN A 191 -7.98 3.01 -16.62
N MET A 192 -7.47 1.80 -16.83
CA MET A 192 -6.13 1.41 -16.43
C MET A 192 -5.29 1.18 -17.68
N PRO A 193 -4.47 2.13 -18.15
CA PRO A 193 -3.80 1.98 -19.43
C PRO A 193 -2.66 0.94 -19.41
N VAL A 194 -1.98 0.79 -18.27
CA VAL A 194 -0.83 -0.11 -18.11
C VAL A 194 -0.88 -0.73 -16.72
N LEU A 195 -0.64 -2.04 -16.64
CA LEU A 195 -0.42 -2.79 -15.40
C LEU A 195 0.94 -3.49 -15.48
N VAL A 196 1.80 -3.23 -14.50
CA VAL A 196 3.12 -3.87 -14.38
C VAL A 196 3.12 -4.73 -13.14
N SER A 197 3.44 -6.02 -13.30
CA SER A 197 3.56 -6.98 -12.22
C SER A 197 5.00 -7.45 -12.11
N ILE A 198 5.61 -7.30 -10.93
CA ILE A 198 6.99 -7.73 -10.66
C ILE A 198 6.94 -8.96 -9.76
N GLY A 199 7.51 -10.06 -10.24
CA GLY A 199 7.61 -11.30 -9.47
C GLY A 199 8.92 -11.40 -8.69
N THR A 200 8.95 -12.31 -7.71
CA THR A 200 10.14 -12.64 -6.92
C THR A 200 10.86 -13.89 -7.42
N ALA A 201 10.63 -14.28 -8.70
CA ALA A 201 11.30 -15.42 -9.35
C ALA A 201 11.16 -16.74 -8.57
N ARG A 202 9.95 -17.07 -8.10
CA ARG A 202 9.70 -18.33 -7.40
C ARG A 202 9.84 -19.50 -8.39
N PRO A 203 10.66 -20.52 -8.11
CA PRO A 203 10.75 -21.70 -8.96
C PRO A 203 9.43 -22.46 -8.96
N LYS A 204 9.07 -23.01 -10.13
CA LYS A 204 8.03 -24.04 -10.25
C LYS A 204 8.65 -25.33 -9.73
N GLU A 205 8.41 -25.66 -8.46
CA GLU A 205 8.97 -26.87 -7.85
C GLU A 205 8.18 -28.11 -8.27
N ASP A 206 8.87 -29.09 -8.85
CA ASP A 206 8.43 -30.47 -8.93
C ASP A 206 8.67 -31.11 -7.55
N PHE A 207 7.67 -31.07 -6.66
CA PHE A 207 7.78 -31.63 -5.32
C PHE A 207 7.91 -33.17 -5.35
N VAL A 208 9.13 -33.70 -5.47
CA VAL A 208 9.42 -35.13 -5.31
C VAL A 208 9.85 -35.41 -3.86
N GLY A 209 8.93 -35.94 -3.04
CA GLY A 209 9.24 -36.39 -1.67
C GLY A 209 8.04 -36.37 -0.69
N GLU A 210 8.12 -37.16 0.39
CA GLU A 210 7.02 -37.43 1.34
C GLU A 210 7.29 -36.93 2.78
N SER A 211 8.06 -35.86 2.98
CA SER A 211 8.25 -35.35 4.34
C SER A 211 7.03 -34.55 4.84
N PRO A 212 6.67 -34.59 6.14
CA PRO A 212 5.56 -33.81 6.70
C PRO A 212 5.69 -32.30 6.47
N ARG A 213 6.92 -31.76 6.49
CA ARG A 213 7.19 -30.36 6.12
C ARG A 213 6.99 -30.11 4.63
N THR A 214 7.38 -31.06 3.78
CA THR A 214 7.16 -31.00 2.33
C THR A 214 5.68 -31.00 1.99
N ASN A 215 4.85 -31.76 2.71
CA ASN A 215 3.40 -31.78 2.50
C ASN A 215 2.72 -30.47 2.92
N ILE A 216 3.15 -29.86 4.02
CA ILE A 216 2.67 -28.53 4.44
C ILE A 216 3.10 -27.46 3.43
N MET A 217 4.38 -27.47 3.01
CA MET A 217 4.89 -26.51 2.02
C MET A 217 4.22 -26.71 0.65
N ARG A 218 3.91 -27.94 0.24
CA ARG A 218 3.17 -28.26 -0.99
C ARG A 218 1.75 -27.67 -0.96
N GLY A 219 1.03 -27.80 0.14
CA GLY A 219 -0.30 -27.19 0.30
C GLY A 219 -0.28 -25.66 0.25
N LEU A 220 0.77 -25.05 0.80
CA LEU A 220 0.98 -23.60 0.73
C LEU A 220 1.41 -23.13 -0.68
N HIS A 221 2.19 -23.94 -1.38
CA HIS A 221 2.59 -23.69 -2.76
C HIS A 221 1.38 -23.69 -3.71
N GLN A 222 0.47 -24.66 -3.56
CA GLN A 222 -0.77 -24.70 -4.34
C GLN A 222 -1.68 -23.51 -4.04
N LEU A 223 -1.79 -23.11 -2.77
CA LEU A 223 -2.61 -21.96 -2.39
C LEU A 223 -2.00 -20.61 -2.80
N GLY A 224 -0.67 -20.50 -2.89
CA GLY A 224 0.04 -19.25 -3.18
C GLY A 224 0.49 -19.08 -4.63
N ASN A 225 -0.07 -19.83 -5.59
CA ASN A 225 0.36 -19.79 -6.98
C ASN A 225 0.01 -18.43 -7.62
N PRO A 226 0.99 -17.59 -7.99
CA PRO A 226 0.72 -16.31 -8.64
C PRO A 226 0.25 -16.46 -10.09
N ASP A 227 0.39 -17.65 -10.70
CA ASP A 227 0.15 -17.89 -12.13
C ASP A 227 -1.34 -17.83 -12.51
N GLU A 228 -2.24 -18.28 -11.62
CA GLU A 228 -3.70 -18.18 -11.85
C GLU A 228 -4.15 -16.72 -12.03
N VAL A 229 -3.51 -15.79 -11.32
CA VAL A 229 -3.78 -14.36 -11.47
C VAL A 229 -3.30 -13.86 -12.83
N HIS A 230 -2.19 -14.38 -13.35
CA HIS A 230 -1.63 -13.96 -14.63
C HIS A 230 -2.48 -14.45 -15.80
N GLU A 231 -2.91 -15.71 -15.79
CA GLU A 231 -3.77 -16.26 -16.84
C GLU A 231 -5.05 -15.43 -17.03
N ASN A 232 -5.68 -15.01 -15.93
CA ASN A 232 -6.86 -14.15 -16.00
C ASN A 232 -6.55 -12.75 -16.55
N LEU A 233 -5.42 -12.16 -16.18
CA LEU A 233 -5.02 -10.82 -16.65
C LEU A 233 -4.52 -10.84 -18.10
N ASP A 234 -3.93 -11.95 -18.55
CA ASP A 234 -3.52 -12.15 -19.95
C ASP A 234 -4.74 -12.27 -20.87
N ILE A 235 -5.81 -12.96 -20.45
CA ILE A 235 -7.07 -12.98 -21.19
C ILE A 235 -7.64 -11.56 -21.35
N GLU A 236 -7.63 -10.76 -20.27
CA GLU A 236 -8.11 -9.37 -20.34
C GLU A 236 -7.21 -8.43 -21.15
N LYS A 237 -5.91 -8.74 -21.25
CA LYS A 237 -4.95 -8.05 -22.13
C LYS A 237 -5.33 -8.28 -23.59
N ASP A 238 -5.67 -9.50 -23.97
CA ASP A 238 -6.04 -9.86 -25.34
C ASP A 238 -7.31 -9.15 -25.82
N ASP A 239 -8.22 -8.81 -24.89
CA ASP A 239 -9.37 -7.94 -25.13
C ASP A 239 -9.00 -6.46 -25.43
N GLY A 240 -7.71 -6.10 -25.37
CA GLY A 240 -7.21 -4.76 -25.65
C GLY A 240 -7.53 -3.71 -24.58
N LYS A 241 -7.97 -4.13 -23.40
CA LYS A 241 -8.38 -3.20 -22.31
C LYS A 241 -7.19 -2.44 -21.74
N TYR A 242 -6.04 -3.08 -21.61
CA TYR A 242 -4.83 -2.50 -21.04
C TYR A 242 -3.57 -3.24 -21.48
N SER A 243 -2.41 -2.57 -21.39
CA SER A 243 -1.13 -3.26 -21.56
C SER A 243 -0.69 -3.92 -20.26
N TYR A 244 -0.55 -5.24 -20.27
CA TYR A 244 -0.04 -6.01 -19.14
C TYR A 244 1.41 -6.45 -19.34
N HIS A 245 2.25 -6.11 -18.36
CA HIS A 245 3.69 -6.42 -18.34
C HIS A 245 4.03 -7.22 -17.08
N ARG A 246 4.27 -8.53 -17.24
CA ARG A 246 4.76 -9.41 -16.17
C ARG A 246 6.29 -9.54 -16.26
N LEU A 247 6.98 -8.98 -15.27
CA LEU A 247 8.44 -9.05 -15.13
C LEU A 247 8.78 -10.08 -14.05
N ASN A 248 9.07 -11.31 -14.49
CA ASN A 248 9.39 -12.42 -13.60
C ASN A 248 10.32 -13.42 -14.29
N HIS A 249 11.21 -14.05 -13.53
CA HIS A 249 12.00 -15.15 -14.06
C HIS A 249 11.21 -16.47 -13.94
N GLU A 250 10.69 -16.97 -15.06
CA GLU A 250 9.78 -18.13 -15.10
C GLU A 250 10.41 -19.44 -14.64
N LYS A 251 11.73 -19.60 -14.80
CA LYS A 251 12.48 -20.76 -14.27
C LYS A 251 12.67 -20.66 -12.75
N GLY A 252 12.51 -19.46 -12.21
CA GLY A 252 12.79 -19.10 -10.83
C GLY A 252 14.25 -19.20 -10.45
N ILE A 253 14.55 -18.76 -9.23
CA ILE A 253 15.87 -18.85 -8.62
C ILE A 253 15.84 -19.81 -7.44
N LYS A 254 16.86 -20.66 -7.31
CA LYS A 254 16.98 -21.62 -6.20
C LYS A 254 17.50 -20.92 -4.94
N ILE A 255 16.66 -20.09 -4.34
CA ILE A 255 16.93 -19.39 -3.08
C ILE A 255 15.70 -19.50 -2.19
N GLU A 256 15.88 -20.08 -1.00
CA GLU A 256 14.81 -20.16 -0.01
C GLU A 256 14.38 -18.74 0.43
N MET A 257 13.10 -18.56 0.72
CA MET A 257 12.53 -17.24 1.07
C MET A 257 13.24 -16.57 2.26
N ASP A 258 13.77 -17.36 3.18
CA ASP A 258 14.47 -16.88 4.37
C ASP A 258 15.97 -17.20 4.38
N GLU A 259 16.54 -17.51 3.21
CA GLU A 259 17.97 -17.70 3.09
C GLU A 259 18.70 -16.38 3.42
N TRP A 260 19.64 -16.44 4.36
CA TRP A 260 20.49 -15.31 4.73
C TRP A 260 21.89 -15.80 5.08
N LYS A 261 22.75 -15.91 4.05
CA LYS A 261 24.11 -16.45 4.17
C LYS A 261 25.17 -15.42 3.73
N PRO A 262 26.28 -15.29 4.46
CA PRO A 262 26.47 -15.71 5.86
C PRO A 262 25.43 -15.07 6.79
N LYS A 263 25.14 -15.69 7.94
CA LYS A 263 24.11 -15.16 8.87
C LYS A 263 24.37 -13.73 9.34
N LYS A 264 25.63 -13.29 9.33
CA LYS A 264 26.06 -11.97 9.79
C LYS A 264 25.55 -10.84 8.88
N ASP A 265 25.63 -11.02 7.56
CA ASP A 265 25.44 -9.92 6.61
C ASP A 265 24.65 -10.30 5.34
N GLY A 266 24.38 -11.59 5.12
CA GLY A 266 23.64 -12.07 3.94
C GLY A 266 24.36 -11.85 2.62
N SER A 267 25.64 -11.47 2.64
CA SER A 267 26.39 -11.04 1.46
C SER A 267 26.41 -12.07 0.34
N ALA A 268 26.55 -13.36 0.67
CA ALA A 268 26.55 -14.44 -0.33
C ALA A 268 25.16 -14.64 -0.95
N THR A 269 24.09 -14.59 -0.15
CA THR A 269 22.71 -14.69 -0.66
C THR A 269 22.36 -13.50 -1.56
N ILE A 270 22.70 -12.27 -1.14
CA ILE A 270 22.48 -11.07 -1.96
C ILE A 270 23.31 -11.11 -3.25
N THR A 271 24.56 -11.55 -3.18
CA THR A 271 25.41 -11.72 -4.37
C THR A 271 24.80 -12.72 -5.34
N LYS A 272 24.32 -13.87 -4.83
CA LYS A 272 23.63 -14.87 -5.64
C LYS A 272 22.38 -14.29 -6.31
N MET A 273 21.52 -13.58 -5.56
CA MET A 273 20.34 -12.91 -6.13
C MET A 273 20.71 -11.96 -7.27
N ARG A 274 21.77 -11.16 -7.10
CA ARG A 274 22.25 -10.23 -8.12
C ARG A 274 22.77 -10.97 -9.36
N THR A 275 23.61 -11.98 -9.17
CA THR A 275 24.15 -12.77 -10.29
C THR A 275 23.05 -13.43 -11.10
N GLU A 276 22.05 -14.04 -10.45
CA GLU A 276 20.91 -14.66 -11.14
C GLU A 276 20.07 -13.62 -11.89
N PHE A 277 19.80 -12.47 -11.26
CA PHE A 277 19.09 -11.36 -11.90
C PHE A 277 19.85 -10.81 -13.11
N ASP A 278 21.16 -10.60 -12.99
CA ASP A 278 22.01 -10.10 -14.08
C ASP A 278 22.08 -11.09 -15.25
N ASN A 279 22.05 -12.40 -14.96
CA ASN A 279 21.98 -13.43 -16.00
C ASN A 279 20.62 -13.42 -16.71
N TRP A 280 19.52 -13.33 -15.95
CA TRP A 280 18.17 -13.19 -16.50
C TRP A 280 18.03 -11.94 -17.38
N LEU A 281 18.61 -10.81 -16.96
CA LEU A 281 18.61 -9.56 -17.74
C LEU A 281 19.42 -9.62 -19.04
N LYS A 282 20.32 -10.60 -19.22
CA LYS A 282 21.06 -10.79 -20.49
C LYS A 282 20.22 -11.49 -21.55
N GLU A 283 19.10 -12.11 -21.18
CA GLU A 283 18.22 -12.77 -22.13
C GLU A 283 17.54 -11.72 -23.04
N ALA A 284 17.69 -11.86 -24.36
CA ALA A 284 17.17 -10.88 -25.32
C ALA A 284 15.65 -10.67 -25.22
N GLU A 285 14.89 -11.74 -24.96
CA GLU A 285 13.45 -11.68 -24.74
C GLU A 285 13.11 -10.81 -23.52
N VAL A 286 13.86 -10.97 -22.42
CA VAL A 286 13.68 -10.21 -21.19
C VAL A 286 13.98 -8.73 -21.43
N GLN A 287 15.08 -8.43 -22.12
CA GLN A 287 15.42 -7.05 -22.50
C GLN A 287 14.31 -6.41 -23.34
N GLY A 288 13.76 -7.15 -24.31
CA GLY A 288 12.61 -6.72 -25.10
C GLY A 288 11.41 -6.33 -24.24
N LYS A 289 11.03 -7.18 -23.27
CA LYS A 289 9.92 -6.90 -22.33
C LYS A 289 10.18 -5.64 -21.48
N PHE A 290 11.41 -5.43 -21.02
CA PHE A 290 11.76 -4.22 -20.27
C PHE A 290 11.68 -2.96 -21.13
N ILE A 291 12.17 -3.01 -22.37
CA ILE A 291 12.11 -1.88 -23.32
C ILE A 291 10.65 -1.53 -23.62
N GLU A 292 9.82 -2.52 -23.98
CA GLU A 292 8.41 -2.31 -24.29
C GLU A 292 7.65 -1.70 -23.09
N CYS A 293 7.87 -2.24 -21.88
CA CYS A 293 7.31 -1.70 -20.65
C CYS A 293 7.75 -0.25 -20.42
N ALA A 294 9.04 0.04 -20.57
CA ALA A 294 9.60 1.38 -20.40
C ALA A 294 9.01 2.38 -21.41
N GLU A 295 8.90 2.01 -22.69
CA GLU A 295 8.31 2.83 -23.73
C GLU A 295 6.86 3.19 -23.41
N HIS A 296 6.06 2.22 -22.97
CA HIS A 296 4.68 2.45 -22.54
C HIS A 296 4.58 3.41 -21.36
N LEU A 297 5.40 3.21 -20.33
CA LEU A 297 5.43 4.08 -19.15
C LEU A 297 5.88 5.51 -19.51
N VAL A 298 6.90 5.66 -20.36
CA VAL A 298 7.42 6.98 -20.81
C VAL A 298 6.38 7.70 -21.66
N ARG A 299 5.71 7.00 -22.58
CA ARG A 299 4.62 7.56 -23.39
C ARG A 299 3.50 8.11 -22.51
N LEU A 300 3.01 7.33 -21.55
CA LEU A 300 1.97 7.77 -20.61
C LEU A 300 2.43 8.94 -19.75
N ARG A 301 3.68 8.90 -19.28
CA ARG A 301 4.29 10.01 -18.56
C ARG A 301 4.22 11.29 -19.39
N ARG A 302 4.68 11.26 -20.65
CA ARG A 302 4.68 12.42 -21.56
C ARG A 302 3.29 13.01 -21.76
N VAL A 303 2.27 12.18 -21.94
CA VAL A 303 0.87 12.63 -22.03
C VAL A 303 0.43 13.32 -20.74
N ARG A 304 0.80 12.79 -19.58
CA ARG A 304 0.42 13.39 -18.28
C ARG A 304 1.17 14.68 -17.96
N MET A 305 2.37 14.89 -18.50
CA MET A 305 3.16 16.10 -18.28
C MET A 305 2.46 17.40 -18.70
N THR A 306 1.44 17.31 -19.56
CA THR A 306 0.65 18.48 -19.98
C THR A 306 -0.43 18.87 -18.97
N THR A 307 -0.59 18.13 -17.87
CA THR A 307 -1.59 18.42 -16.83
C THR A 307 -0.98 19.27 -15.71
N PRO A 308 -1.70 20.27 -15.16
CA PRO A 308 -1.16 21.14 -14.09
C PRO A 308 -0.70 20.37 -12.84
N ARG A 309 -1.33 19.23 -12.55
CA ARG A 309 -1.06 18.40 -11.36
C ARG A 309 0.06 17.38 -11.55
N TRP A 310 0.67 17.32 -12.73
CA TRP A 310 1.72 16.35 -13.01
C TRP A 310 2.90 16.47 -12.05
N GLU A 311 3.36 17.70 -11.77
CA GLU A 311 4.51 17.93 -10.89
C GLU A 311 4.22 17.44 -9.46
N ARG A 312 3.00 17.62 -8.97
CA ARG A 312 2.55 17.06 -7.69
C ARG A 312 2.63 15.54 -7.69
N PHE A 313 2.08 14.91 -8.72
CA PHE A 313 2.06 13.45 -8.83
C PHE A 313 3.46 12.85 -8.94
N ALA A 314 4.31 13.40 -9.80
CA ALA A 314 5.60 12.81 -10.13
C ALA A 314 6.71 13.17 -9.15
N LEU A 315 6.67 14.38 -8.59
CA LEU A 315 7.75 14.92 -7.74
C LEU A 315 7.29 15.15 -6.29
N GLY A 316 6.01 14.94 -5.99
CA GLY A 316 5.43 15.37 -4.71
C GLY A 316 5.52 16.88 -4.52
N GLN A 317 5.62 17.66 -5.61
CA GLN A 317 5.82 19.11 -5.55
C GLN A 317 4.57 19.81 -5.01
N TYR A 318 4.76 20.87 -4.24
CA TYR A 318 3.71 21.79 -3.78
C TYR A 318 4.31 23.17 -3.52
N PHE A 319 3.48 24.16 -3.26
CA PHE A 319 3.90 25.53 -3.03
C PHE A 319 3.39 26.02 -1.68
N VAL A 320 4.23 26.80 -0.99
CA VAL A 320 3.89 27.46 0.26
C VAL A 320 4.25 28.93 0.14
N CYS A 321 3.25 29.81 0.28
CA CYS A 321 3.47 31.25 0.21
C CYS A 321 4.38 31.72 1.35
N GLN A 322 5.42 32.48 1.00
CA GLN A 322 6.36 33.06 1.96
C GLN A 322 6.21 34.58 2.11
N VAL A 323 5.27 35.19 1.37
CA VAL A 323 5.03 36.63 1.44
C VAL A 323 4.51 37.00 2.85
N GLN A 324 5.07 38.08 3.40
CA GLN A 324 4.66 38.57 4.71
C GLN A 324 3.18 38.97 4.68
N ASN A 325 2.45 38.70 5.77
CA ASN A 325 1.02 39.00 5.89
C ASN A 325 0.11 38.30 4.88
N CYS A 326 0.58 37.24 4.19
CA CYS A 326 -0.29 36.38 3.40
C CYS A 326 -1.49 35.91 4.23
N PRO A 327 -2.74 36.06 3.75
CA PRO A 327 -3.91 35.53 4.41
C PRO A 327 -3.67 34.04 4.70
N LYS A 328 -3.62 33.67 5.98
CA LYS A 328 -3.43 32.27 6.37
C LYS A 328 -4.75 31.56 6.18
N ASP A 329 -4.95 30.99 5.00
CA ASP A 329 -5.96 29.95 4.86
C ASP A 329 -5.43 28.65 5.47
N ARG A 330 -6.33 27.74 5.83
CA ARG A 330 -6.07 26.70 6.86
C ARG A 330 -4.80 25.87 6.71
N ASP A 331 -4.21 25.78 5.51
CA ASP A 331 -2.97 25.05 5.26
C ASP A 331 -1.89 25.81 4.45
N ASN A 332 -2.16 27.00 3.88
CA ASN A 332 -1.24 27.77 3.00
C ASN A 332 -0.44 26.91 2.02
N GLN A 333 -1.08 25.89 1.45
CA GLN A 333 -0.46 24.92 0.54
C GLN A 333 -1.24 24.84 -0.76
N TRP A 334 -0.53 25.04 -1.86
CA TRP A 334 -1.07 24.91 -3.21
C TRP A 334 -0.45 23.71 -3.89
N LEU A 335 -1.29 22.85 -4.47
CA LEU A 335 -0.85 21.58 -5.03
C LEU A 335 -0.33 21.71 -6.46
N ASP A 336 -0.74 22.74 -7.20
CA ASP A 336 -0.23 23.01 -8.53
C ASP A 336 0.17 24.47 -8.71
N ARG A 337 1.01 24.67 -9.73
CA ARG A 337 1.65 25.94 -10.04
C ARG A 337 0.65 27.01 -10.43
N VAL A 338 -0.40 26.63 -11.17
CA VAL A 338 -1.40 27.57 -11.70
C VAL A 338 -2.23 28.13 -10.55
N ASP A 339 -2.68 27.27 -9.64
CA ASP A 339 -3.41 27.70 -8.45
C ASP A 339 -2.56 28.62 -7.56
N PHE A 340 -1.26 28.32 -7.41
CA PHE A 340 -0.36 29.16 -6.63
C PHE A 340 -0.06 30.51 -7.29
N GLU A 341 0.14 30.54 -8.61
CA GLU A 341 0.30 31.78 -9.37
C GLU A 341 -0.94 32.67 -9.27
N ASN A 342 -2.13 32.08 -9.36
CA ASN A 342 -3.39 32.80 -9.17
C ASN A 342 -3.52 33.37 -7.75
N HIS A 343 -3.06 32.62 -6.74
CA HIS A 343 -2.99 33.13 -5.37
C HIS A 343 -2.06 34.36 -5.27
N LEU A 344 -0.85 34.27 -5.83
CA LEU A 344 0.10 35.39 -5.84
C LEU A 344 -0.53 36.64 -6.48
N LYS A 345 -1.17 36.50 -7.65
CA LYS A 345 -1.79 37.64 -8.36
C LYS A 345 -3.02 38.23 -7.66
N ARG A 346 -3.76 37.42 -6.90
CA ARG A 346 -5.03 37.83 -6.29
C ARG A 346 -4.84 38.46 -4.91
N GLU A 347 -3.93 37.90 -4.12
CA GLU A 347 -3.76 38.24 -2.71
C GLU A 347 -2.54 39.14 -2.45
N HIS A 348 -1.64 39.30 -3.43
CA HIS A 348 -0.38 40.02 -3.27
C HIS A 348 -0.14 40.98 -4.45
N GLY A 349 0.50 42.12 -4.17
CA GLY A 349 1.00 43.04 -5.18
C GLY A 349 2.25 42.47 -5.87
N VAL A 350 2.62 43.04 -7.03
CA VAL A 350 3.80 42.58 -7.79
C VAL A 350 5.10 42.83 -7.00
N GLU A 351 5.08 43.93 -6.24
CA GLU A 351 6.10 44.37 -5.30
C GLU A 351 6.34 43.36 -4.16
N ASP A 352 5.32 42.62 -3.74
CA ASP A 352 5.39 41.71 -2.59
C ASP A 352 6.18 40.44 -2.89
N TYR A 353 6.36 40.10 -4.17
CA TYR A 353 7.12 38.93 -4.62
C TYR A 353 8.29 39.29 -5.55
N SER A 354 8.89 40.46 -5.32
CA SER A 354 10.16 40.93 -5.92
C SER A 354 10.13 41.15 -7.45
N ASP A 355 8.98 41.53 -8.00
CA ASP A 355 8.77 41.79 -9.44
C ASP A 355 9.10 40.62 -10.38
N ASN A 356 9.32 39.43 -9.83
CA ASN A 356 9.69 38.24 -10.59
C ASN A 356 8.91 37.03 -10.09
N LEU A 357 7.80 36.77 -10.77
CA LEU A 357 6.91 35.65 -10.49
C LEU A 357 7.66 34.30 -10.51
N GLU A 358 8.55 34.06 -11.47
CA GLU A 358 9.29 32.80 -11.56
C GLU A 358 10.19 32.57 -10.35
N ARG A 359 10.89 33.62 -9.90
CA ARG A 359 11.71 33.56 -8.70
C ARG A 359 10.86 33.30 -7.45
N ALA A 360 9.68 33.90 -7.37
CA ALA A 360 8.75 33.66 -6.28
C ALA A 360 8.22 32.22 -6.27
N LEU A 361 7.83 31.71 -7.44
CA LEU A 361 7.41 30.31 -7.63
C LEU A 361 8.51 29.34 -7.21
N ASP A 362 9.76 29.59 -7.59
CA ASP A 362 10.90 28.73 -7.22
C ASP A 362 11.18 28.77 -5.71
N THR A 363 11.19 29.96 -5.12
CA THR A 363 11.44 30.17 -3.69
C THR A 363 10.34 29.54 -2.81
N CYS A 364 9.09 29.59 -3.28
CA CYS A 364 7.93 29.02 -2.60
C CYS A 364 7.73 27.53 -2.91
N ARG A 365 8.47 26.96 -3.88
CA ARG A 365 8.39 25.56 -4.27
C ARG A 365 8.91 24.67 -3.15
N ARG A 366 8.21 23.58 -2.91
CA ARG A 366 8.60 22.48 -2.03
C ARG A 366 8.49 21.20 -2.81
N ILE A 367 9.50 20.34 -2.68
CA ILE A 367 9.53 19.03 -3.31
C ILE A 367 9.59 18.00 -2.19
N PHE A 368 8.86 16.89 -2.37
CA PHE A 368 9.00 15.77 -1.46
C PHE A 368 10.41 15.18 -1.62
N ASN A 369 11.28 15.45 -0.66
CA ASN A 369 12.61 14.87 -0.65
C ASN A 369 12.61 13.57 0.14
N TYR A 370 13.10 12.51 -0.51
CA TYR A 370 13.39 11.26 0.15
C TYR A 370 14.55 11.49 1.14
N ARG A 371 14.33 11.27 2.44
CA ARG A 371 15.41 11.40 3.44
C ARG A 371 16.44 10.29 3.17
N SER A 372 17.62 10.67 2.68
CA SER A 372 18.76 9.77 2.60
C SER A 372 19.15 9.30 4.01
N ARG A 373 19.83 8.16 4.10
CA ARG A 373 20.39 7.70 5.38
C ARG A 373 21.34 8.81 5.85
N PRO A 374 21.25 9.31 7.10
CA PRO A 374 22.30 10.16 7.61
C PRO A 374 23.61 9.38 7.46
N GLU A 375 24.58 9.97 6.77
CA GLU A 375 25.91 9.38 6.67
C GLU A 375 26.36 9.09 8.10
N SER A 376 26.75 7.84 8.36
CA SER A 376 27.19 7.44 9.70
C SER A 376 28.45 8.21 10.02
N SER A 377 28.29 9.29 10.79
CA SER A 377 29.36 10.07 11.42
C SER A 377 30.13 9.26 12.42
#